data_AF-A0A9D6LTZ1-F1
#
_entry.id   AF-A0A9D6LTZ1-F1
#
_cell.length_a   1.000
_cell.length_b   1.000
_cell.length_c   1.000
_cell.angle_alpha   90.00
_cell.angle_beta   90.00
_cell.angle_gamma   90.00
#
_symmetry.space_group_name_H-M   'P 1'
#
loop_
_entity.id
_entity.type
_entity.pdbx_description
1 polymer ?
#
loop_
_entity_poly.entity_id
_entity_poly.type
_entity_poly.pdbx_seq_one_letter_code
_entity_poly.pdbx_strand_id
1 'polypeptide(L)'
;MRSGDFKAAAASYRRLVEQGPASDEARATLVRALVRNGDLAEASLELDKALQVAPNSAAVQVAAGDVFFRRAAFHKALAAYQKASELDARYAPAWLGLSRVSYCLSLSRSAQNHIRKAHECAPDDPDVLAAWASLLRSRPDHIAALERVLASYDKDSKPARNLKAHIAADKAVGDRKTGILASPYHNAEIPLRTVAHGPHTMHGWALRVGFNDKEPISLLLDTGAGGISVSRRAADRFRLEYLGEEGPELLGVGDEKPVPFRLALAKKVQVGDVIFENHTVTVADRTRDADADGLIGTDVFSQFLVRLDFPKGKLRLTTFPNQTAPPNFSEG
;
A
#
# COMPACT_ATOMS: atom_id res chain seq x y z
N MET A 1 -13.41 13.03 -12.15
CA MET A 1 -12.19 13.34 -11.36
C MET A 1 -11.14 12.21 -11.35
N ARG A 2 -11.32 11.06 -12.03
CA ARG A 2 -10.46 9.88 -11.83
C ARG A 2 -9.74 9.35 -13.08
N SER A 3 -9.61 10.16 -14.13
CA SER A 3 -8.74 9.86 -15.27
C SER A 3 -7.23 9.84 -14.92
N GLY A 4 -6.85 10.02 -13.66
CA GLY A 4 -5.46 10.21 -13.23
C GLY A 4 -4.91 11.60 -13.60
N ASP A 5 -5.68 12.41 -14.31
CA ASP A 5 -5.30 13.77 -14.69
C ASP A 5 -5.66 14.77 -13.58
N PHE A 6 -4.88 14.72 -12.51
CA PHE A 6 -5.02 15.64 -11.37
C PHE A 6 -4.70 17.08 -11.76
N LYS A 7 -3.90 17.29 -12.80
CA LYS A 7 -3.58 18.61 -13.36
C LYS A 7 -4.81 19.28 -13.99
N ALA A 8 -5.53 18.56 -14.86
CA ALA A 8 -6.78 19.07 -15.44
C ALA A 8 -7.86 19.28 -14.37
N ALA A 9 -7.92 18.39 -13.37
CA ALA A 9 -8.83 18.57 -12.23
C ALA A 9 -8.51 19.86 -11.46
N ALA A 10 -7.24 20.08 -11.08
CA ALA A 10 -6.81 21.30 -10.39
C ALA A 10 -7.13 22.55 -11.23
N ALA A 11 -6.88 22.53 -12.55
CA ALA A 11 -7.23 23.65 -13.43
C ALA A 11 -8.74 23.95 -13.46
N SER A 12 -9.58 22.90 -13.48
CA SER A 12 -11.04 23.05 -13.48
C SER A 12 -11.55 23.64 -12.16
N TYR A 13 -11.05 23.13 -11.03
CA TYR A 13 -11.42 23.67 -9.71
C TYR A 13 -10.88 25.08 -9.49
N ARG A 14 -9.70 25.41 -10.03
CA ARG A 14 -9.15 26.77 -9.97
C ARG A 14 -10.09 27.76 -10.64
N ARG A 15 -10.54 27.46 -11.86
CA ARG A 15 -11.54 28.29 -12.57
C ARG A 15 -12.83 28.43 -11.77
N LEU A 16 -13.31 27.35 -11.15
CA LEU A 16 -14.52 27.39 -10.32
C LEU A 16 -14.34 28.26 -9.07
N VAL A 17 -13.15 28.25 -8.46
CA VAL A 17 -12.78 29.12 -7.33
C VAL A 17 -12.63 30.58 -7.74
N GLU A 18 -12.17 30.85 -8.95
CA GLU A 18 -11.99 32.21 -9.50
C GLU A 18 -13.30 32.86 -9.96
N GLN A 19 -14.30 32.08 -10.39
CA GLN A 19 -15.55 32.58 -10.96
C GLN A 19 -16.60 33.09 -9.94
N GLY A 20 -16.33 33.01 -8.64
CA GLY A 20 -17.23 33.55 -7.61
C GLY A 20 -16.92 33.04 -6.19
N PRO A 21 -17.83 33.24 -5.21
CA PRO A 21 -17.72 32.63 -3.90
C PRO A 21 -17.84 31.11 -4.01
N ALA A 22 -16.74 30.43 -4.29
CA ALA A 22 -16.71 28.98 -4.29
C ALA A 22 -16.92 28.45 -2.87
N SER A 23 -17.72 27.38 -2.78
CA SER A 23 -17.94 26.66 -1.53
C SER A 23 -16.63 26.18 -0.92
N ASP A 24 -16.61 26.02 0.39
CA ASP A 24 -15.46 25.47 1.11
C ASP A 24 -15.05 24.10 0.54
N GLU A 25 -16.04 23.31 0.10
CA GLU A 25 -15.84 22.02 -0.57
C GLU A 25 -15.05 22.17 -1.88
N ALA A 26 -15.36 23.19 -2.70
CA ALA A 26 -14.67 23.43 -3.96
C ALA A 26 -13.21 23.88 -3.73
N ARG A 27 -12.98 24.75 -2.75
CA ARG A 27 -11.62 25.18 -2.35
C ARG A 27 -10.81 24.01 -1.80
N ALA A 28 -11.41 23.21 -0.92
CA ALA A 28 -10.79 21.99 -0.40
C ALA A 28 -10.46 21.01 -1.52
N THR A 29 -11.36 20.86 -2.50
CA THR A 29 -11.16 19.96 -3.64
C THR A 29 -10.04 20.43 -4.56
N LEU A 30 -9.88 21.74 -4.78
CA LEU A 30 -8.70 22.30 -5.48
C LEU A 30 -7.41 21.90 -4.78
N VAL A 31 -7.31 22.13 -3.46
CA VAL A 31 -6.12 21.77 -2.67
C VAL A 31 -5.84 20.27 -2.81
N ARG A 32 -6.85 19.41 -2.65
CA ARG A 32 -6.68 17.96 -2.77
C ARG A 32 -6.25 17.52 -4.17
N ALA A 33 -6.74 18.18 -5.22
CA ALA A 33 -6.30 17.93 -6.59
C ALA A 33 -4.81 18.30 -6.78
N LEU A 34 -4.38 19.46 -6.27
CA LEU A 34 -2.97 19.89 -6.28
C LEU A 34 -2.07 18.91 -5.51
N VAL A 35 -2.51 18.46 -4.33
CA VAL A 35 -1.81 17.44 -3.55
C VAL A 35 -1.64 16.14 -4.32
N ARG A 36 -2.70 15.66 -5.01
CA ARG A 36 -2.63 14.45 -5.83
C ARG A 36 -1.75 14.64 -7.06
N ASN A 37 -1.70 15.84 -7.63
CA ASN A 37 -0.81 16.19 -8.74
C ASN A 37 0.67 16.30 -8.32
N GLY A 38 0.94 16.48 -7.02
CA GLY A 38 2.30 16.64 -6.49
C GLY A 38 2.74 18.10 -6.33
N ASP A 39 1.89 19.06 -6.67
CA ASP A 39 2.16 20.51 -6.57
C ASP A 39 1.99 21.01 -5.12
N LEU A 40 2.78 20.46 -4.20
CA LEU A 40 2.63 20.70 -2.76
C LEU A 40 2.86 22.16 -2.35
N ALA A 41 3.65 22.91 -3.12
CA ALA A 41 3.86 24.33 -2.89
C ALA A 41 2.57 25.13 -3.12
N GLU A 42 1.94 24.95 -4.28
CA GLU A 42 0.67 25.61 -4.61
C GLU A 42 -0.46 25.12 -3.71
N ALA A 43 -0.52 23.80 -3.43
CA ALA A 43 -1.51 23.24 -2.51
C ALA A 43 -1.50 23.92 -1.13
N SER A 44 -0.32 24.30 -0.64
CA SER A 44 -0.19 24.97 0.66
C SER A 44 -0.68 26.41 0.62
N LEU A 45 -0.37 27.14 -0.46
CA LEU A 45 -0.87 28.51 -0.65
C LEU A 45 -2.39 28.55 -0.75
N GLU A 46 -2.99 27.62 -1.51
CA GLU A 46 -4.44 27.51 -1.62
C GLU A 46 -5.09 27.01 -0.33
N LEU A 47 -4.40 26.15 0.43
CA LEU A 47 -4.85 25.74 1.75
C LEU A 47 -4.89 26.90 2.74
N ASP A 48 -3.86 27.76 2.76
CA ASP A 48 -3.82 28.92 3.67
C ASP A 48 -5.01 29.85 3.41
N LYS A 49 -5.33 30.10 2.13
CA LYS A 49 -6.54 30.86 1.74
C LYS A 49 -7.82 30.15 2.20
N ALA A 50 -7.93 28.84 2.01
CA ALA A 50 -9.10 28.08 2.42
C ALA A 50 -9.31 28.10 3.95
N LEU A 51 -8.22 28.01 4.72
CA LEU A 51 -8.25 28.08 6.19
C LEU A 51 -8.58 29.49 6.71
N GLN A 52 -8.19 30.55 6.01
CA GLN A 52 -8.60 31.92 6.38
C GLN A 52 -10.10 32.14 6.20
N VAL A 53 -10.69 31.56 5.15
CA VAL A 53 -12.12 31.73 4.84
C VAL A 53 -12.99 30.80 5.68
N ALA A 54 -12.60 29.53 5.81
CA ALA A 54 -13.42 28.49 6.43
C ALA A 54 -12.62 27.56 7.35
N PRO A 55 -12.08 28.06 8.47
CA PRO A 55 -11.26 27.26 9.39
C PRO A 55 -12.03 26.13 10.09
N ASN A 56 -13.36 26.16 10.07
CA ASN A 56 -14.23 25.16 10.68
C ASN A 56 -15.04 24.35 9.65
N SER A 57 -14.58 24.31 8.39
CA SER A 57 -15.11 23.39 7.39
C SER A 57 -14.40 22.03 7.49
N ALA A 58 -15.17 20.94 7.62
CA ALA A 58 -14.63 19.59 7.65
C ALA A 58 -13.82 19.27 6.38
N ALA A 59 -14.29 19.72 5.21
CA ALA A 59 -13.61 19.55 3.93
C ALA A 59 -12.25 20.27 3.90
N VAL A 60 -12.19 21.51 4.39
CA VAL A 60 -10.94 22.28 4.47
C VAL A 60 -9.97 21.65 5.46
N GLN A 61 -10.46 21.13 6.60
CA GLN A 61 -9.63 20.41 7.55
C GLN A 61 -9.09 19.07 6.99
N VAL A 62 -9.88 18.35 6.18
CA VAL A 62 -9.37 17.20 5.42
C VAL A 62 -8.31 17.62 4.41
N ALA A 63 -8.51 18.71 3.66
CA ALA A 63 -7.51 19.22 2.74
C ALA A 63 -6.21 19.62 3.46
N ALA A 64 -6.31 20.20 4.67
CA ALA A 64 -5.16 20.46 5.53
C ALA A 64 -4.44 19.17 5.92
N GLY A 65 -5.19 18.16 6.34
CA GLY A 65 -4.66 16.83 6.65
C GLY A 65 -3.94 16.20 5.46
N ASP A 66 -4.50 16.30 4.24
CA ASP A 66 -3.92 15.76 3.00
C ASP A 66 -2.57 16.44 2.68
N VAL A 67 -2.48 17.77 2.84
CA VAL A 67 -1.23 18.54 2.67
C VAL A 67 -0.18 18.14 3.71
N PHE A 68 -0.55 18.08 4.99
CA PHE A 68 0.38 17.71 6.06
C PHE A 68 0.85 16.27 5.94
N PHE A 69 -0.04 15.35 5.57
CA PHE A 69 0.29 13.95 5.37
C PHE A 69 1.34 13.79 4.27
N ARG A 70 1.18 14.51 3.14
CA ARG A 70 2.11 14.44 2.02
C ARG A 70 3.45 15.12 2.30
N ARG A 71 3.50 15.99 3.30
CA ARG A 71 4.74 16.54 3.88
C ARG A 71 5.34 15.67 5.00
N ALA A 72 4.80 14.47 5.23
CA ALA A 72 5.16 13.58 6.35
C ALA A 72 5.02 14.23 7.74
N ALA A 73 4.25 15.32 7.87
CA ALA A 73 3.95 15.97 9.13
C ALA A 73 2.77 15.26 9.82
N PHE A 74 2.97 13.98 10.17
CA PHE A 74 1.89 13.08 10.61
C PHE A 74 1.13 13.58 11.85
N HIS A 75 1.79 14.25 12.78
CA HIS A 75 1.14 14.84 13.96
C HIS A 75 0.13 15.94 13.57
N LYS A 76 0.48 16.81 12.60
CA LYS A 76 -0.44 17.85 12.11
C LYS A 76 -1.55 17.26 11.26
N ALA A 77 -1.23 16.25 10.43
CA ALA A 77 -2.22 15.54 9.66
C ALA A 77 -3.27 14.87 10.56
N LEU A 78 -2.82 14.19 11.62
CA LEU A 78 -3.69 13.57 12.61
C LEU A 78 -4.65 14.59 13.23
N ALA A 79 -4.12 15.72 13.73
CA ALA A 79 -4.93 16.77 14.34
C ALA A 79 -5.96 17.37 13.36
N ALA A 80 -5.57 17.61 12.11
CA ALA A 80 -6.46 18.15 11.09
C ALA A 80 -7.59 17.17 10.73
N TYR A 81 -7.28 15.89 10.53
CA TYR A 81 -8.30 14.88 10.27
C TYR A 81 -9.21 14.61 11.48
N GLN A 82 -8.67 14.66 12.71
CA GLN A 82 -9.47 14.56 13.94
C GLN A 82 -10.45 15.72 14.03
N LYS A 83 -9.97 16.96 13.85
CA LYS A 83 -10.82 18.15 13.79
C LYS A 83 -11.90 18.02 12.71
N ALA A 84 -11.56 17.51 11.53
CA ALA A 84 -12.55 17.27 10.47
C ALA A 84 -13.63 16.27 10.91
N SER A 85 -13.26 15.17 11.59
CA SER A 85 -14.20 14.18 12.10
C SER A 85 -15.05 14.67 13.28
N GLU A 86 -14.56 15.64 14.04
CA GLU A 86 -15.31 16.31 15.11
C GLU A 86 -16.34 17.31 14.53
N LEU A 87 -15.96 18.01 13.46
CA LEU A 87 -16.83 18.96 12.76
C LEU A 87 -17.96 18.25 11.99
N ASP A 88 -17.67 17.10 11.37
CA ASP A 88 -18.66 16.24 10.74
C ASP A 88 -18.27 14.76 10.92
N ALA A 89 -18.95 14.10 11.86
CA ALA A 89 -18.73 12.68 12.17
C ALA A 89 -19.08 11.74 11.00
N ARG A 90 -19.85 12.20 10.01
CA ARG A 90 -20.21 11.43 8.82
C ARG A 90 -19.36 11.77 7.59
N TYR A 91 -18.37 12.65 7.72
CA TYR A 91 -17.48 13.00 6.61
C TYR A 91 -16.44 11.90 6.39
N ALA A 92 -16.77 10.92 5.54
CA ALA A 92 -15.94 9.75 5.25
C ALA A 92 -14.46 10.07 4.90
N PRO A 93 -14.13 11.16 4.16
CA PRO A 93 -12.74 11.52 3.89
C PRO A 93 -11.89 11.78 5.14
N ALA A 94 -12.49 12.26 6.24
CA ALA A 94 -11.77 12.46 7.50
C ALA A 94 -11.31 11.13 8.09
N TRP A 95 -12.22 10.14 8.15
CA TRP A 95 -11.92 8.79 8.62
C TRP A 95 -10.88 8.08 7.72
N LEU A 96 -10.92 8.27 6.41
CA LEU A 96 -9.87 7.79 5.51
C LEU A 96 -8.52 8.47 5.76
N GLY A 97 -8.50 9.77 6.05
CA GLY A 97 -7.28 10.46 6.45
C GLY A 97 -6.67 9.88 7.73
N LEU A 98 -7.52 9.64 8.74
CA LEU A 98 -7.12 9.01 10.01
C LEU A 98 -6.59 7.59 9.82
N SER A 99 -7.19 6.79 8.93
CA SER A 99 -6.71 5.44 8.66
C SER A 99 -5.33 5.44 8.02
N ARG A 100 -5.07 6.35 7.07
CA ARG A 100 -3.76 6.51 6.40
C ARG A 100 -2.68 6.91 7.40
N VAL A 101 -2.94 7.90 8.26
CA VAL A 101 -1.99 8.30 9.30
C VAL A 101 -1.73 7.15 10.27
N SER A 102 -2.78 6.44 10.70
CA SER A 102 -2.66 5.29 11.59
C SER A 102 -1.80 4.17 10.98
N TYR A 103 -1.94 3.93 9.67
CA TYR A 103 -1.12 2.97 8.94
C TYR A 103 0.37 3.37 8.94
N CYS A 104 0.68 4.63 8.62
CA CYS A 104 2.06 5.14 8.67
C CYS A 104 2.68 5.07 10.07
N LEU A 105 1.86 5.20 11.12
CA LEU A 105 2.30 5.08 12.51
C LEU A 105 2.28 3.63 13.04
N SER A 106 2.06 2.64 12.16
CA SER A 106 1.95 1.21 12.52
C SER A 106 0.85 0.89 13.55
N LEU A 107 -0.17 1.74 13.65
CA LEU A 107 -1.34 1.57 14.51
C LEU A 107 -2.45 0.81 13.76
N SER A 108 -2.16 -0.44 13.39
CA SER A 108 -3.00 -1.25 12.49
C SER A 108 -4.45 -1.39 12.94
N ARG A 109 -4.69 -1.61 14.25
CA ARG A 109 -6.07 -1.72 14.78
C ARG A 109 -6.85 -0.42 14.64
N SER A 110 -6.23 0.72 14.92
CA SER A 110 -6.84 2.04 14.73
C SER A 110 -7.12 2.28 13.25
N ALA A 111 -6.18 1.94 12.36
CA ALA A 111 -6.37 2.06 10.91
C ALA A 111 -7.62 1.29 10.43
N GLN A 112 -7.77 0.03 10.87
CA GLN A 112 -8.94 -0.80 10.53
C GLN A 112 -10.25 -0.21 11.05
N ASN A 113 -10.28 0.27 12.29
CA ASN A 113 -11.46 0.92 12.86
C ASN A 113 -11.86 2.19 12.08
N HIS A 114 -10.89 3.00 11.67
CA HIS A 114 -11.13 4.20 10.87
C HIS A 114 -11.65 3.86 9.47
N ILE A 115 -11.15 2.81 8.81
CA ILE A 115 -11.70 2.34 7.53
C ILE A 115 -13.14 1.87 7.69
N ARG A 116 -13.46 1.12 8.76
CA ARG A 116 -14.84 0.70 9.06
C ARG A 116 -15.77 1.91 9.22
N LYS A 117 -15.33 2.93 9.98
CA LYS A 117 -16.09 4.19 10.13
C LYS A 117 -16.28 4.92 8.80
N ALA A 118 -15.25 4.98 7.96
CA ALA A 118 -15.38 5.56 6.63
C ALA A 118 -16.41 4.82 5.77
N HIS A 119 -16.40 3.47 5.82
CA HIS A 119 -17.35 2.61 5.10
C HIS A 119 -18.78 2.75 5.61
N GLU A 120 -18.99 2.86 6.92
CA GLU A 120 -20.31 3.17 7.51
C GLU A 120 -20.86 4.51 6.99
N CYS A 121 -19.99 5.50 6.75
CA CYS A 121 -20.38 6.83 6.30
C CYS A 121 -20.67 6.91 4.79
N ALA A 122 -19.86 6.24 3.97
CA ALA A 122 -19.97 6.29 2.52
C ALA A 122 -19.57 4.95 1.88
N PRO A 123 -20.45 3.91 1.95
CA PRO A 123 -20.10 2.56 1.54
C PRO A 123 -19.85 2.40 0.04
N ASP A 124 -20.37 3.33 -0.75
CA ASP A 124 -20.27 3.35 -2.20
C ASP A 124 -19.23 4.35 -2.71
N ASP A 125 -18.60 5.15 -1.83
CA ASP A 125 -17.48 5.99 -2.25
C ASP A 125 -16.31 5.10 -2.65
N PRO A 126 -15.74 5.25 -3.87
CA PRO A 126 -14.74 4.28 -4.32
C PRO A 126 -13.36 4.39 -3.64
N ASP A 127 -13.00 5.54 -3.06
CA ASP A 127 -11.78 5.62 -2.25
C ASP A 127 -12.00 4.88 -0.92
N VAL A 128 -13.20 4.99 -0.36
CA VAL A 128 -13.63 4.24 0.84
C VAL A 128 -13.72 2.74 0.54
N LEU A 129 -14.33 2.37 -0.58
CA LEU A 129 -14.53 0.98 -0.97
C LEU A 129 -13.19 0.29 -1.30
N ALA A 130 -12.23 1.01 -1.87
CA ALA A 130 -10.86 0.50 -2.06
C ALA A 130 -10.17 0.24 -0.71
N ALA A 131 -10.31 1.14 0.25
CA ALA A 131 -9.78 0.93 1.60
C ALA A 131 -10.49 -0.23 2.31
N TRP A 132 -11.82 -0.33 2.15
CA TRP A 132 -12.63 -1.43 2.68
C TRP A 132 -12.23 -2.77 2.09
N ALA A 133 -11.97 -2.84 0.78
CA ALA A 133 -11.53 -4.06 0.11
C ALA A 133 -10.26 -4.63 0.75
N SER A 134 -9.33 -3.79 1.23
CA SER A 134 -8.13 -4.25 1.96
C SER A 134 -8.42 -4.91 3.32
N LEU A 135 -9.61 -4.69 3.87
CA LEU A 135 -10.06 -5.34 5.10
C LEU A 135 -10.82 -6.64 4.83
N LEU A 136 -11.33 -6.85 3.62
CA LEU A 136 -12.08 -8.05 3.27
C LEU A 136 -11.14 -9.26 3.22
N ARG A 137 -11.44 -10.26 4.05
CA ARG A 137 -10.68 -11.52 4.13
C ARG A 137 -11.17 -12.57 3.14
N SER A 138 -12.47 -12.55 2.86
CA SER A 138 -13.10 -13.38 1.83
C SER A 138 -12.64 -12.90 0.46
N ARG A 139 -11.98 -13.78 -0.29
CA ARG A 139 -11.53 -13.46 -1.66
C ARG A 139 -12.68 -13.09 -2.59
N PRO A 140 -13.83 -13.81 -2.59
CA PRO A 140 -15.01 -13.38 -3.35
C PRO A 140 -15.47 -11.96 -2.99
N ASP A 141 -15.56 -11.62 -1.69
CA ASP A 141 -16.01 -10.29 -1.27
C ASP A 141 -14.98 -9.20 -1.60
N HIS A 142 -13.69 -9.51 -1.45
CA HIS A 142 -12.58 -8.65 -1.86
C HIS A 142 -12.66 -8.32 -3.35
N ILE A 143 -12.78 -9.35 -4.20
CA ILE A 143 -12.94 -9.20 -5.65
C ILE A 143 -14.19 -8.38 -5.96
N ALA A 144 -15.33 -8.68 -5.35
CA ALA A 144 -16.57 -7.94 -5.57
C ALA A 144 -16.45 -6.45 -5.20
N ALA A 145 -15.77 -6.12 -4.10
CA ALA A 145 -15.49 -4.74 -3.73
C ALA A 145 -14.56 -4.05 -4.75
N LEU A 146 -13.50 -4.72 -5.20
CA LEU A 146 -12.60 -4.18 -6.22
C LEU A 146 -13.28 -3.98 -7.58
N GLU A 147 -14.19 -4.87 -7.99
CA GLU A 147 -14.97 -4.72 -9.23
C GLU A 147 -15.88 -3.48 -9.18
N ARG A 148 -16.47 -3.20 -8.01
CA ARG A 148 -17.24 -1.97 -7.78
C ARG A 148 -16.35 -0.72 -7.82
N VAL A 149 -15.13 -0.78 -7.30
CA VAL A 149 -14.15 0.31 -7.45
C VAL A 149 -13.79 0.50 -8.92
N LEU A 150 -13.55 -0.60 -9.66
CA LEU A 150 -13.23 -0.59 -11.08
C LEU A 150 -14.32 0.07 -11.91
N ALA A 151 -15.60 -0.19 -11.58
CA ALA A 151 -16.74 0.44 -12.24
C ALA A 151 -16.79 1.97 -12.09
N SER A 152 -16.06 2.54 -11.13
CA SER A 152 -15.96 4.00 -10.93
C SER A 152 -14.88 4.68 -11.77
N TYR A 153 -14.04 3.91 -12.44
CA TYR A 153 -12.99 4.41 -13.31
C TYR A 153 -13.44 4.46 -14.76
N ASP A 154 -12.84 5.39 -15.51
CA ASP A 154 -12.89 5.33 -16.97
C ASP A 154 -12.18 4.05 -17.45
N LYS A 155 -12.81 3.31 -18.37
CA LYS A 155 -12.40 1.95 -18.73
C LYS A 155 -10.97 1.86 -19.25
N ASP A 156 -10.49 2.91 -19.93
CA ASP A 156 -9.18 2.95 -20.56
C ASP A 156 -8.12 3.65 -19.69
N SER A 157 -8.55 4.24 -18.57
CA SER A 157 -7.66 4.88 -17.62
C SER A 157 -6.63 3.89 -17.05
N LYS A 158 -5.42 4.39 -16.80
CA LYS A 158 -4.35 3.60 -16.17
C LYS A 158 -4.79 2.95 -14.83
N PRO A 159 -5.48 3.66 -13.92
CA PRO A 159 -6.02 3.05 -12.69
C PRO A 159 -6.95 1.86 -12.95
N ALA A 160 -7.85 1.96 -13.95
CA ALA A 160 -8.74 0.86 -14.31
C ALA A 160 -7.97 -0.36 -14.82
N ARG A 161 -7.00 -0.14 -15.72
CA ARG A 161 -6.19 -1.23 -16.26
C ARG A 161 -5.34 -1.92 -15.18
N ASN A 162 -4.75 -1.16 -14.25
CA ASN A 162 -4.01 -1.70 -13.12
C ASN A 162 -4.91 -2.53 -12.19
N LEU A 163 -6.08 -1.98 -11.83
CA LEU A 163 -7.01 -2.67 -10.95
C LEU A 163 -7.58 -3.94 -11.59
N LYS A 164 -7.84 -3.93 -12.91
CA LYS A 164 -8.26 -5.12 -13.66
C LYS A 164 -7.21 -6.24 -13.59
N ALA A 165 -5.92 -5.91 -13.66
CA ALA A 165 -4.85 -6.90 -13.53
C ALA A 165 -4.80 -7.53 -12.13
N HIS A 166 -4.98 -6.73 -11.06
CA HIS A 166 -5.09 -7.24 -9.70
C HIS A 166 -6.30 -8.17 -9.54
N ILE A 167 -7.48 -7.75 -10.01
CA ILE A 167 -8.70 -8.58 -9.96
C ILE A 167 -8.52 -9.89 -10.73
N ALA A 168 -7.90 -9.84 -11.92
CA ALA A 168 -7.65 -11.04 -12.72
C ALA A 168 -6.71 -12.02 -12.01
N ALA A 169 -5.67 -11.51 -11.33
CA ALA A 169 -4.77 -12.33 -10.54
C ALA A 169 -5.47 -12.96 -9.33
N ASP A 170 -6.29 -12.21 -8.59
CA ASP A 170 -7.06 -12.76 -7.47
C ASP A 170 -8.03 -13.85 -7.92
N LYS A 171 -8.69 -13.66 -9.07
CA LYS A 171 -9.51 -14.70 -9.70
C LYS A 171 -8.68 -15.93 -10.09
N ALA A 172 -7.48 -15.73 -10.64
CA ALA A 172 -6.59 -16.82 -11.02
C ALA A 172 -6.11 -17.62 -9.80
N VAL A 173 -5.93 -16.99 -8.63
CA VAL A 173 -5.64 -17.72 -7.37
C VAL A 173 -6.77 -18.70 -7.03
N GLY A 174 -8.02 -18.35 -7.30
CA GLY A 174 -9.18 -19.19 -7.00
C GLY A 174 -9.31 -19.51 -5.51
N ASP A 175 -9.66 -20.76 -5.18
CA ASP A 175 -9.88 -21.22 -3.80
C ASP A 175 -8.59 -21.50 -3.02
N ARG A 176 -7.43 -21.32 -3.64
CA ARG A 176 -6.14 -21.55 -2.99
C ARG A 176 -5.95 -20.56 -1.84
N LYS A 177 -5.72 -21.08 -0.65
CA LYS A 177 -5.26 -20.27 0.49
C LYS A 177 -3.82 -19.84 0.23
N THR A 178 -3.51 -18.57 0.49
CA THR A 178 -2.22 -17.96 0.17
C THR A 178 -1.48 -17.52 1.42
N GLY A 179 -0.14 -17.55 1.40
CA GLY A 179 0.70 -17.10 2.50
C GLY A 179 0.58 -17.99 3.75
N ILE A 180 0.26 -19.27 3.58
CA ILE A 180 0.07 -20.21 4.69
C ILE A 180 1.44 -20.51 5.31
N LEU A 181 1.58 -20.37 6.63
CA LEU A 181 2.77 -20.84 7.31
C LEU A 181 2.76 -22.39 7.36
N ALA A 182 3.71 -23.01 6.66
CA ALA A 182 3.85 -24.46 6.56
C ALA A 182 4.92 -25.03 7.51
N SER A 183 5.88 -24.20 7.95
CA SER A 183 6.80 -24.55 9.04
C SER A 183 6.10 -24.47 10.41
N PRO A 184 6.59 -25.18 11.45
CA PRO A 184 6.07 -25.01 12.81
C PRO A 184 6.07 -23.55 13.28
N TYR A 185 5.06 -23.13 14.02
CA TYR A 185 4.97 -21.77 14.56
C TYR A 185 5.85 -21.62 15.81
N HIS A 186 7.08 -21.14 15.61
CA HIS A 186 8.07 -20.97 16.67
C HIS A 186 8.97 -19.75 16.40
N ASN A 187 9.74 -19.35 17.40
CA ASN A 187 10.70 -18.26 17.25
C ASN A 187 11.79 -18.64 16.26
N ALA A 188 12.11 -17.75 15.33
CA ALA A 188 13.17 -17.94 14.35
C ALA A 188 14.14 -16.75 14.36
N GLU A 189 15.41 -17.03 14.11
CA GLU A 189 16.45 -16.02 13.95
C GLU A 189 17.14 -16.21 12.59
N ILE A 190 16.98 -15.24 11.71
CA ILE A 190 17.40 -15.32 10.31
C ILE A 190 18.54 -14.33 10.08
N PRO A 191 19.69 -14.76 9.54
CA PRO A 191 20.80 -13.86 9.22
C PRO A 191 20.41 -12.86 8.12
N LEU A 192 20.67 -11.59 8.36
CA LEU A 192 20.67 -10.53 7.35
C LEU A 192 22.07 -10.45 6.73
N ARG A 193 22.12 -10.40 5.40
CA ARG A 193 23.36 -10.20 4.64
C ARG A 193 23.45 -8.77 4.16
N THR A 194 24.64 -8.20 4.17
CA THR A 194 24.88 -6.91 3.53
C THR A 194 24.92 -7.09 2.02
N VAL A 195 24.26 -6.19 1.31
CA VAL A 195 24.40 -6.02 -0.15
C VAL A 195 25.25 -4.77 -0.36
N ALA A 196 26.39 -4.93 -1.02
CA ALA A 196 27.31 -3.84 -1.32
C ALA A 196 27.23 -3.49 -2.81
N HIS A 197 27.33 -2.20 -3.13
CA HIS A 197 27.56 -1.72 -4.47
C HIS A 197 29.01 -1.23 -4.57
N GLY A 198 29.88 -2.07 -5.14
CA GLY A 198 31.32 -1.79 -5.15
C GLY A 198 31.99 -1.81 -3.76
N PRO A 199 33.28 -1.48 -3.69
CA PRO A 199 34.11 -1.73 -2.49
C PRO A 199 33.79 -0.84 -1.27
N HIS A 200 32.99 0.23 -1.43
CA HIS A 200 32.83 1.26 -0.38
C HIS A 200 31.40 1.70 -0.07
N THR A 201 30.38 1.13 -0.71
CA THR A 201 28.97 1.54 -0.50
C THR A 201 28.10 0.34 -0.14
N MET A 202 27.58 0.31 1.10
CA MET A 202 26.54 -0.64 1.50
C MET A 202 25.20 -0.12 0.99
N HIS A 203 24.50 -0.93 0.19
CA HIS A 203 23.19 -0.57 -0.37
C HIS A 203 22.03 -0.95 0.56
N GLY A 204 22.17 -2.04 1.33
CA GLY A 204 21.15 -2.45 2.28
C GLY A 204 21.37 -3.83 2.88
N TRP A 205 20.33 -4.32 3.55
CA TRP A 205 20.27 -5.65 4.14
C TRP A 205 19.40 -6.56 3.28
N ALA A 206 19.80 -7.81 3.12
CA ALA A 206 19.10 -8.81 2.33
C ALA A 206 18.87 -10.11 3.10
N LEU A 207 17.82 -10.82 2.69
CA LEU A 207 17.49 -12.16 3.14
C LEU A 207 17.78 -13.16 2.02
N ARG A 208 18.22 -14.36 2.40
CA ARG A 208 18.29 -15.49 1.48
C ARG A 208 16.91 -16.13 1.40
N VAL A 209 16.30 -16.09 0.22
CA VAL A 209 14.93 -16.53 -0.02
C VAL A 209 14.92 -17.64 -1.08
N GLY A 210 14.44 -18.81 -0.71
CA GLY A 210 14.24 -19.96 -1.59
C GLY A 210 12.81 -19.99 -2.14
N PHE A 211 12.68 -20.43 -3.39
CA PHE A 211 11.38 -20.64 -4.04
C PHE A 211 11.33 -22.03 -4.67
N ASN A 212 10.21 -22.74 -4.48
CA ASN A 212 9.92 -24.04 -5.11
C ASN A 212 11.11 -25.03 -5.05
N ASP A 213 11.75 -25.14 -3.89
CA ASP A 213 12.87 -26.06 -3.59
C ASP A 213 14.12 -25.87 -4.47
N LYS A 214 14.32 -24.66 -5.00
CA LYS A 214 15.54 -24.30 -5.74
C LYS A 214 16.50 -23.47 -4.90
N GLU A 215 17.72 -23.33 -5.41
CA GLU A 215 18.77 -22.52 -4.79
C GLU A 215 18.28 -21.10 -4.45
N PRO A 216 18.41 -20.65 -3.19
CA PRO A 216 17.94 -19.33 -2.78
C PRO A 216 18.60 -18.17 -3.53
N ILE A 217 17.89 -17.07 -3.62
CA ILE A 217 18.39 -15.77 -4.10
C ILE A 217 18.45 -14.76 -2.95
N SER A 218 19.14 -13.64 -3.19
CA SER A 218 19.22 -12.54 -2.22
C SER A 218 18.16 -11.49 -2.56
N LEU A 219 17.21 -11.28 -1.65
CA LEU A 219 16.20 -10.23 -1.77
C LEU A 219 16.50 -9.13 -0.75
N LEU A 220 16.52 -7.88 -1.21
CA LEU A 220 16.69 -6.71 -0.33
C LEU A 220 15.47 -6.59 0.59
N LEU A 221 15.73 -6.40 1.87
CA LEU A 221 14.71 -6.13 2.87
C LEU A 221 14.26 -4.67 2.72
N ASP A 222 13.02 -4.47 2.28
CA ASP A 222 12.41 -3.17 2.09
C ASP A 222 11.15 -3.07 2.96
N THR A 223 11.21 -2.32 4.05
CA THR A 223 10.05 -2.15 4.95
C THR A 223 8.90 -1.37 4.32
N GLY A 224 9.12 -0.73 3.16
CA GLY A 224 8.09 -0.06 2.36
C GLY A 224 7.49 -0.94 1.25
N ALA A 225 8.09 -2.10 0.94
CA ALA A 225 7.55 -3.03 -0.03
C ALA A 225 6.43 -3.89 0.61
N GLY A 226 5.39 -4.17 -0.17
CA GLY A 226 4.39 -5.19 0.16
C GLY A 226 4.76 -6.52 -0.47
N GLY A 227 4.82 -7.58 0.33
CA GLY A 227 5.09 -8.93 -0.12
C GLY A 227 6.49 -9.13 -0.70
N ILE A 228 6.59 -9.97 -1.73
CA ILE A 228 7.84 -10.32 -2.40
C ILE A 228 7.78 -9.81 -3.83
N SER A 229 8.86 -9.21 -4.32
CA SER A 229 9.05 -8.91 -5.74
C SER A 229 10.34 -9.53 -6.28
N VAL A 230 10.30 -9.99 -7.53
CA VAL A 230 11.45 -10.60 -8.23
C VAL A 230 11.47 -10.18 -9.71
N SER A 231 12.64 -10.32 -10.35
CA SER A 231 12.74 -10.15 -11.81
C SER A 231 12.03 -11.28 -12.58
N ARG A 232 11.72 -11.04 -13.86
CA ARG A 232 11.16 -12.07 -14.76
C ARG A 232 12.09 -13.28 -14.87
N ARG A 233 13.40 -13.03 -15.00
CA ARG A 233 14.43 -14.07 -15.03
C ARG A 233 14.39 -14.96 -13.77
N ALA A 234 14.24 -14.36 -12.59
CA ALA A 234 14.10 -15.11 -11.35
C ALA A 234 12.80 -15.91 -11.32
N ALA A 235 11.67 -15.31 -11.70
CA ALA A 235 10.38 -16.00 -11.77
C ALA A 235 10.43 -17.26 -12.67
N ASP A 236 11.03 -17.15 -13.85
CA ASP A 236 11.23 -18.27 -14.78
C ASP A 236 12.18 -19.34 -14.19
N ARG A 237 13.31 -18.90 -13.60
CA ARG A 237 14.26 -19.81 -12.91
C ARG A 237 13.54 -20.64 -11.85
N PHE A 238 12.67 -20.02 -11.07
CA PHE A 238 11.93 -20.66 -9.98
C PHE A 238 10.64 -21.36 -10.41
N ARG A 239 10.27 -21.27 -11.70
CA ARG A 239 9.03 -21.84 -12.25
C ARG A 239 7.81 -21.35 -11.46
N LEU A 240 7.74 -20.04 -11.21
CA LEU A 240 6.56 -19.45 -10.59
C LEU A 240 5.37 -19.56 -11.55
N GLU A 241 4.17 -19.79 -11.01
CA GLU A 241 2.94 -19.86 -11.80
C GLU A 241 2.43 -18.43 -12.04
N TYR A 242 2.48 -17.94 -13.28
CA TYR A 242 1.92 -16.61 -13.58
C TYR A 242 0.40 -16.58 -13.38
N LEU A 243 -0.06 -15.56 -12.65
CA LEU A 243 -1.45 -15.30 -12.31
C LEU A 243 -1.98 -14.18 -13.21
N GLY A 244 -2.85 -14.53 -14.16
CA GLY A 244 -3.43 -13.57 -15.09
C GLY A 244 -2.45 -13.01 -16.12
N GLU A 245 -2.85 -11.92 -16.75
CA GLU A 245 -2.06 -11.22 -17.77
C GLU A 245 -1.11 -10.18 -17.16
N GLU A 246 -0.25 -9.60 -18.00
CA GLU A 246 0.60 -8.48 -17.61
C GLU A 246 -0.25 -7.27 -17.18
N GLY A 247 -0.04 -6.84 -15.95
CA GLY A 247 -0.53 -5.56 -15.46
C GLY A 247 0.21 -4.41 -16.14
N PRO A 248 -0.47 -3.28 -16.40
CA PRO A 248 0.08 -2.21 -17.22
C PRO A 248 1.36 -1.67 -16.62
N GLU A 249 1.31 -1.16 -15.39
CA GLU A 249 2.44 -0.48 -14.79
C GLU A 249 2.32 -0.38 -13.25
N LEU A 250 3.40 -0.64 -12.54
CA LEU A 250 3.60 -0.45 -11.12
C LEU A 250 4.62 0.68 -10.90
N LEU A 251 4.42 1.50 -9.87
CA LEU A 251 5.32 2.60 -9.51
C LEU A 251 5.60 2.55 -8.01
N GLY A 252 6.84 2.26 -7.64
CA GLY A 252 7.33 2.37 -6.27
C GLY A 252 7.73 3.80 -5.91
N VAL A 253 7.83 4.07 -4.60
CA VAL A 253 8.40 5.32 -4.10
C VAL A 253 9.88 5.37 -4.51
N GLY A 254 10.24 6.33 -5.35
CA GLY A 254 11.60 6.50 -5.86
C GLY A 254 11.82 6.00 -7.30
N ASP A 255 10.88 5.28 -7.89
CA ASP A 255 10.97 4.86 -9.30
C ASP A 255 10.90 6.08 -10.23
N GLU A 256 11.81 6.16 -11.20
CA GLU A 256 11.80 7.22 -12.23
C GLU A 256 10.62 7.07 -13.19
N LYS A 257 10.29 5.81 -13.51
CA LYS A 257 9.22 5.46 -14.44
C LYS A 257 8.47 4.25 -13.94
N PRO A 258 7.16 4.17 -14.21
CA PRO A 258 6.39 2.98 -13.95
C PRO A 258 6.94 1.78 -14.76
N VAL A 259 6.87 0.58 -14.18
CA VAL A 259 7.31 -0.67 -14.83
C VAL A 259 6.14 -1.66 -14.94
N PRO A 260 5.97 -2.36 -16.08
CA PRO A 260 4.99 -3.44 -16.16
C PRO A 260 5.24 -4.50 -15.10
N PHE A 261 4.15 -5.07 -14.58
CA PHE A 261 4.24 -6.11 -13.56
C PHE A 261 3.35 -7.29 -13.92
N ARG A 262 3.71 -8.47 -13.44
CA ARG A 262 2.84 -9.64 -13.41
C ARG A 262 2.74 -10.13 -11.98
N LEU A 263 1.63 -10.75 -11.63
CA LEU A 263 1.55 -11.51 -10.39
C LEU A 263 1.85 -12.97 -10.70
N ALA A 264 2.48 -13.65 -9.75
CA ALA A 264 2.77 -15.07 -9.84
C ALA A 264 2.58 -15.75 -8.47
N LEU A 265 2.41 -17.07 -8.48
CA LEU A 265 2.31 -17.88 -7.28
C LEU A 265 3.57 -18.73 -7.12
N ALA A 266 4.22 -18.58 -5.97
CA ALA A 266 5.21 -19.51 -5.48
C ALA A 266 4.51 -20.58 -4.63
N LYS A 267 4.65 -21.86 -5.01
CA LYS A 267 4.07 -22.96 -4.23
C LYS A 267 4.71 -23.06 -2.85
N LYS A 268 6.01 -22.76 -2.79
CA LYS A 268 6.80 -22.74 -1.56
C LYS A 268 7.74 -21.54 -1.56
N VAL A 269 7.78 -20.81 -0.46
CA VAL A 269 8.77 -19.77 -0.15
C VAL A 269 9.46 -20.15 1.15
N GLN A 270 10.79 -20.10 1.19
CA GLN A 270 11.56 -20.42 2.38
C GLN A 270 12.51 -19.28 2.73
N VAL A 271 12.49 -18.85 4.00
CA VAL A 271 13.42 -17.87 4.55
C VAL A 271 13.98 -18.41 5.86
N GLY A 272 15.22 -18.88 5.84
CA GLY A 272 15.76 -19.69 6.95
C GLY A 272 14.91 -20.93 7.19
N ASP A 273 14.43 -21.10 8.43
CA ASP A 273 13.59 -22.23 8.84
C ASP A 273 12.08 -21.94 8.70
N VAL A 274 11.72 -20.73 8.25
CA VAL A 274 10.32 -20.32 8.05
C VAL A 274 9.91 -20.62 6.61
N ILE A 275 8.82 -21.38 6.46
CA ILE A 275 8.31 -21.84 5.18
C ILE A 275 6.88 -21.38 5.01
N PHE A 276 6.59 -20.75 3.87
CA PHE A 276 5.25 -20.38 3.45
C PHE A 276 4.83 -21.16 2.20
N GLU A 277 3.56 -21.56 2.15
CA GLU A 277 2.92 -22.15 0.98
C GLU A 277 2.03 -21.15 0.25
N ASN A 278 1.99 -21.29 -1.08
CA ASN A 278 1.14 -20.51 -1.98
C ASN A 278 1.30 -18.99 -1.76
N HIS A 279 2.52 -18.48 -1.84
CA HIS A 279 2.77 -17.05 -1.66
C HIS A 279 2.67 -16.32 -3.00
N THR A 280 1.92 -15.21 -3.04
CA THR A 280 1.87 -14.32 -4.21
C THR A 280 3.15 -13.52 -4.32
N VAL A 281 3.71 -13.43 -5.53
CA VAL A 281 4.98 -12.75 -5.84
C VAL A 281 4.73 -11.77 -6.97
N THR A 282 5.20 -10.53 -6.81
CA THR A 282 5.19 -9.53 -7.87
C THR A 282 6.40 -9.74 -8.78
N VAL A 283 6.16 -9.91 -10.08
CA VAL A 283 7.21 -10.06 -11.08
C VAL A 283 7.33 -8.76 -11.86
N ALA A 284 8.43 -8.05 -11.69
CA ALA A 284 8.69 -6.79 -12.38
C ALA A 284 10.19 -6.63 -12.62
N ASP A 285 10.57 -6.22 -13.83
CA ASP A 285 11.95 -5.96 -14.19
C ASP A 285 12.32 -4.52 -13.80
N ARG A 286 12.53 -4.29 -12.49
CA ARG A 286 12.98 -3.00 -11.97
C ARG A 286 14.47 -2.79 -12.25
N THR A 287 14.84 -1.60 -12.70
CA THR A 287 16.16 -1.30 -13.27
C THR A 287 17.25 -0.90 -12.27
N ARG A 288 17.06 -1.11 -10.95
CA ARG A 288 17.87 -0.36 -9.98
C ARG A 288 18.89 -1.06 -9.10
N ASP A 289 18.92 -2.39 -9.00
CA ASP A 289 19.95 -3.05 -8.18
C ASP A 289 20.59 -4.19 -8.95
N ALA A 290 21.82 -3.98 -9.45
CA ALA A 290 22.60 -5.03 -10.11
C ALA A 290 22.97 -6.19 -9.16
N ASP A 291 22.83 -5.99 -7.85
CA ASP A 291 23.34 -6.87 -6.80
C ASP A 291 22.24 -7.61 -6.01
N ALA A 292 20.95 -7.34 -6.26
CA ALA A 292 19.82 -8.01 -5.61
C ALA A 292 18.76 -8.48 -6.61
N ASP A 293 18.26 -9.70 -6.44
CA ASP A 293 17.32 -10.34 -7.37
C ASP A 293 15.85 -9.88 -7.19
N GLY A 294 15.62 -8.93 -6.28
CA GLY A 294 14.31 -8.36 -5.95
C GLY A 294 14.21 -7.84 -4.52
N LEU A 295 12.97 -7.60 -4.06
CA LEU A 295 12.64 -7.04 -2.74
C LEU A 295 11.79 -8.01 -1.92
N ILE A 296 11.93 -7.95 -0.59
CA ILE A 296 11.05 -8.61 0.37
C ILE A 296 10.60 -7.62 1.45
N GLY A 297 9.29 -7.49 1.59
CA GLY A 297 8.62 -6.71 2.62
C GLY A 297 8.60 -7.45 3.97
N THR A 298 8.50 -6.69 5.05
CA THR A 298 8.35 -7.26 6.40
C THR A 298 6.96 -7.84 6.64
N ASP A 299 5.95 -7.44 5.85
CA ASP A 299 4.57 -7.92 5.90
C ASP A 299 4.44 -9.40 5.52
N VAL A 300 5.41 -9.96 4.77
CA VAL A 300 5.56 -11.41 4.54
C VAL A 300 5.59 -12.18 5.86
N PHE A 301 6.12 -11.57 6.93
CA PHE A 301 6.22 -12.18 8.26
C PHE A 301 5.14 -11.69 9.23
N SER A 302 4.02 -11.16 8.74
CA SER A 302 2.94 -10.58 9.58
C SER A 302 2.35 -11.52 10.63
N GLN A 303 2.56 -12.85 10.50
CA GLN A 303 2.18 -13.87 11.49
C GLN A 303 3.09 -13.88 12.74
N PHE A 304 4.17 -13.08 12.75
CA PHE A 304 5.13 -12.95 13.83
C PHE A 304 5.27 -11.50 14.29
N LEU A 305 5.77 -11.32 15.51
CA LEU A 305 6.41 -10.08 15.92
C LEU A 305 7.79 -9.99 15.24
N VAL A 306 7.95 -9.01 14.36
CA VAL A 306 9.15 -8.80 13.55
C VAL A 306 10.08 -7.80 14.24
N ARG A 307 11.35 -8.19 14.46
CA ARG A 307 12.40 -7.29 14.96
C ARG A 307 13.65 -7.35 14.07
N LEU A 308 14.10 -6.19 13.63
CA LEU A 308 15.35 -6.02 12.89
C LEU A 308 16.47 -5.59 13.86
N ASP A 309 17.49 -6.43 13.99
CA ASP A 309 18.71 -6.15 14.77
C ASP A 309 19.87 -5.96 13.78
N PHE A 310 19.91 -4.77 13.16
CA PHE A 310 20.95 -4.42 12.20
C PHE A 310 22.38 -4.51 12.76
N PRO A 311 22.68 -4.05 13.99
CA PRO A 311 24.02 -4.21 14.57
C PRO A 311 24.49 -5.66 14.64
N LYS A 312 23.57 -6.62 14.83
CA LYS A 312 23.88 -8.05 14.82
C LYS A 312 23.66 -8.74 13.48
N GLY A 313 23.15 -8.00 12.49
CA GLY A 313 22.76 -8.54 11.19
C GLY A 313 21.72 -9.66 11.31
N LYS A 314 20.66 -9.46 12.10
CA LYS A 314 19.63 -10.49 12.31
C LYS A 314 18.21 -9.96 12.16
N LEU A 315 17.37 -10.75 11.52
CA LEU A 315 15.92 -10.68 11.59
C LEU A 315 15.45 -11.67 12.66
N ARG A 316 14.69 -11.20 13.64
CA ARG A 316 14.08 -12.02 14.68
C ARG A 316 12.58 -12.06 14.47
N LEU A 317 12.06 -13.27 14.38
CA LEU A 317 10.64 -13.56 14.31
C LEU A 317 10.26 -14.21 15.62
N THR A 318 9.40 -13.55 16.40
CA THR A 318 8.89 -14.09 17.66
C THR A 318 7.40 -14.36 17.56
N THR A 319 6.93 -15.46 18.10
CA THR A 319 5.49 -15.75 18.15
C THR A 319 4.76 -14.71 19.01
N PHE A 320 3.48 -14.48 18.73
CA PHE A 320 2.69 -13.60 19.58
C PHE A 320 2.55 -14.18 20.99
N PRO A 321 2.55 -13.33 22.05
CA PRO A 321 2.36 -13.80 23.41
C PRO A 321 1.07 -14.63 23.55
N ASN A 322 1.16 -15.76 24.24
CA ASN A 322 0.03 -16.67 24.52
C ASN A 322 -0.64 -17.29 23.27
N GLN A 323 0.05 -17.35 22.12
CA GLN A 323 -0.46 -18.04 20.92
C GLN A 323 0.39 -19.27 20.60
N THR A 324 -0.27 -20.42 20.37
CA THR A 324 0.34 -21.70 19.98
C THR A 324 0.22 -21.98 18.48
N ALA A 325 -0.52 -21.14 17.76
CA ALA A 325 -0.73 -21.20 16.32
C ALA A 325 -0.57 -19.78 15.76
N PRO A 326 -0.20 -19.63 14.47
CA PRO A 326 -0.14 -18.33 13.86
C PRO A 326 -1.52 -17.67 13.97
N PRO A 327 -1.58 -16.36 14.23
CA PRO A 327 -2.85 -15.65 14.33
C PRO A 327 -3.66 -15.90 13.07
N ASN A 328 -4.88 -16.42 13.26
CA ASN A 328 -5.81 -16.64 12.17
C ASN A 328 -6.38 -15.28 11.75
N PHE A 329 -5.63 -14.55 10.92
CA PHE A 329 -6.07 -13.23 10.44
C PHE A 329 -7.31 -13.31 9.51
N SER A 330 -7.86 -14.50 9.29
CA SER A 330 -9.11 -14.73 8.58
C SER A 330 -10.40 -14.66 9.43
N GLU A 331 -10.33 -14.51 10.76
CA GLU A 331 -11.52 -14.61 11.66
C GLU A 331 -11.75 -13.41 12.60
N GLY A 332 -11.30 -12.19 12.27
CA GLY A 332 -11.50 -11.00 13.12
C GLY A 332 -11.84 -9.73 12.36
#